data_AF-A0A7J7PNH2-F1
#
_entry.id   AF-A0A7J7PNH2-F1
#
_cell.length_a   1.000
_cell.length_b   1.000
_cell.length_c   1.000
_cell.angle_alpha   90.00
_cell.angle_beta   90.00
_cell.angle_gamma   90.00
#
_symmetry.space_group_name_H-M   'P 1'
#
loop_
_entity.id
_entity.type
_entity.pdbx_description
1 polymer ?
#
loop_
_entity_poly.entity_id
_entity_poly.type
_entity_poly.pdbx_seq_one_letter_code
_entity_poly.pdbx_strand_id
1 'polypeptide(L)'
;MHISSSAHRGQQTGCLQRSIAAAHVLTRSCLLAPPASRQPSSRVSSRPTPNSSSTSSSSHTASHTLELHSPPGLLHHHQMASHGAVDEVQQLQHSVHDLAALVEQQQHSLVQQQATIQQLQATVQQLTQQHHDQQQRQQLSGSSQGSWWDPSIRPFDAQRAAYGDRRLLGLFDAQFHSTSRGAIPADVRVLPDRIILVRHAQSEGNVDCDAYTYIPDPQVPLTSLGSRQAQDAGQAIRRTMEAAKGTNYQLFFYTSPYKRSIQTCMGIRDAFASSQVAGVQEEVQLREQDFGNFQDAEGKQREKAERLRYGRFFYRFPNGESGADVYDRITVFTDHLIRDINAGRFANNTSLVLVTHGLALRIFLMRWFHWSVDQFMSVYNPPNAVPLVLEKAGPNAGDCTWMHTKSFYRLCPNSMAVLKGCTPDMCATHSLP
;
A
#
# COMPACT_ATOMS: atom_id res chain seq x y z
N MET A 1 75.93 -28.00 -23.42
CA MET A 1 75.24 -26.87 -24.10
C MET A 1 74.88 -25.82 -23.05
N HIS A 2 74.53 -24.61 -23.51
CA HIS A 2 74.04 -23.42 -22.79
C HIS A 2 73.40 -23.60 -21.39
N ILE A 3 73.37 -22.65 -20.45
CA ILE A 3 74.07 -21.38 -20.10
C ILE A 3 73.08 -20.63 -19.18
N SER A 4 73.58 -20.00 -18.09
CA SER A 4 72.88 -19.01 -17.23
C SER A 4 71.57 -19.44 -16.51
N SER A 5 71.24 -18.99 -15.29
CA SER A 5 71.26 -17.66 -14.64
C SER A 5 70.14 -16.72 -15.16
N SER A 6 69.51 -15.85 -14.35
CA SER A 6 69.74 -15.46 -12.94
C SER A 6 68.50 -14.85 -12.26
N ALA A 7 68.60 -14.63 -10.94
CA ALA A 7 68.01 -13.60 -10.05
C ALA A 7 66.85 -12.67 -10.53
N HIS A 8 65.98 -12.15 -9.65
CA HIS A 8 66.33 -11.08 -8.69
C HIS A 8 65.21 -10.77 -7.66
N ARG A 9 65.61 -10.24 -6.48
CA ARG A 9 64.92 -9.32 -5.49
C ARG A 9 63.42 -9.57 -5.18
N GLY A 10 62.95 -9.57 -3.92
CA GLY A 10 63.19 -8.62 -2.81
C GLY A 10 61.87 -7.84 -2.54
N GLN A 11 61.47 -7.41 -1.33
CA GLN A 11 62.15 -7.27 -0.03
C GLN A 11 61.24 -7.70 1.15
N GLN A 12 61.74 -7.59 2.39
CA GLN A 12 60.99 -7.77 3.63
C GLN A 12 60.46 -6.43 4.19
N THR A 13 59.20 -6.42 4.66
CA THR A 13 58.72 -5.74 5.89
C THR A 13 57.45 -6.46 6.36
N GLY A 14 57.05 -6.48 7.63
CA GLY A 14 57.71 -5.97 8.83
C GLY A 14 56.75 -5.18 9.71
N CYS A 15 56.31 -5.76 10.84
CA CYS A 15 55.35 -5.18 11.82
C CYS A 15 53.91 -4.94 11.28
N LEU A 16 52.86 -4.84 12.12
CA LEU A 16 52.80 -4.84 13.60
C LEU A 16 51.48 -5.48 14.06
N GLN A 17 51.52 -6.37 15.07
CA GLN A 17 50.31 -6.77 15.80
C GLN A 17 49.86 -5.65 16.74
N ARG A 18 48.56 -5.34 16.80
CA ARG A 18 47.94 -4.68 17.95
C ARG A 18 46.58 -5.26 18.28
N SER A 19 46.57 -6.24 19.19
CA SER A 19 45.39 -6.54 19.99
C SER A 19 45.11 -5.37 20.94
N ILE A 20 43.85 -4.98 21.07
CA ILE A 20 43.33 -4.26 22.25
C ILE A 20 42.12 -5.06 22.71
N ALA A 21 42.04 -5.31 24.02
CA ALA A 21 41.03 -6.17 24.64
C ALA A 21 40.25 -5.42 25.71
N ALA A 22 39.08 -5.99 26.04
CA ALA A 22 38.30 -5.77 27.27
C ALA A 22 37.90 -4.33 27.63
N ALA A 23 36.60 -4.05 27.48
CA ALA A 23 35.83 -3.37 28.52
C ALA A 23 34.87 -4.40 29.13
N HIS A 24 34.63 -4.35 30.44
CA HIS A 24 33.98 -5.41 31.20
C HIS A 24 33.01 -4.81 32.24
N VAL A 25 32.04 -5.62 32.69
CA VAL A 25 31.11 -5.32 33.80
C VAL A 25 30.08 -4.19 33.56
N LEU A 26 28.81 -4.58 33.44
CA LEU A 26 27.86 -4.25 34.51
C LEU A 26 26.71 -5.27 34.58
N THR A 27 26.74 -6.10 35.63
CA THR A 27 25.68 -7.03 35.99
C THR A 27 24.53 -6.34 36.72
N ARG A 28 23.28 -6.67 36.37
CA ARG A 28 22.16 -6.66 37.32
C ARG A 28 21.19 -7.81 37.04
N SER A 29 21.21 -8.80 37.92
CA SER A 29 20.14 -9.79 38.05
C SER A 29 19.12 -9.30 39.06
N CYS A 30 17.84 -9.50 38.78
CA CYS A 30 16.80 -9.64 39.80
C CYS A 30 15.98 -10.89 39.47
N LEU A 31 15.53 -11.59 40.52
CA LEU A 31 14.84 -12.87 40.45
C LEU A 31 13.35 -12.69 40.81
N LEU A 32 12.53 -13.68 40.40
CA LEU A 32 11.45 -14.37 41.15
C LEU A 32 10.72 -13.62 42.29
N ALA A 33 9.39 -13.73 42.49
CA ALA A 33 8.31 -14.40 41.73
C ALA A 33 6.92 -13.82 42.16
N PRO A 34 5.80 -14.58 42.41
CA PRO A 34 4.68 -14.49 41.48
C PRO A 34 3.32 -14.08 42.18
N PRO A 35 2.10 -14.59 41.88
CA PRO A 35 0.91 -13.73 41.83
C PRO A 35 -0.02 -13.83 43.06
N ALA A 36 -0.93 -12.85 43.20
CA ALA A 36 -2.04 -12.89 44.14
C ALA A 36 -3.38 -12.68 43.42
N SER A 37 -4.32 -13.63 43.59
CA SER A 37 -5.68 -13.57 43.06
C SER A 37 -6.68 -13.18 44.15
N ARG A 38 -7.68 -12.34 43.81
CA ARG A 38 -9.00 -12.25 44.48
C ARG A 38 -9.98 -11.33 43.75
N GLN A 39 -11.05 -11.92 43.24
CA GLN A 39 -12.39 -11.31 43.15
C GLN A 39 -13.25 -11.90 44.30
N PRO A 40 -14.56 -11.58 44.48
CA PRO A 40 -15.39 -10.51 43.89
C PRO A 40 -16.12 -9.65 44.95
N SER A 41 -16.83 -8.60 44.51
CA SER A 41 -18.03 -8.09 45.20
C SER A 41 -19.00 -7.45 44.21
N SER A 42 -20.32 -7.48 44.48
CA SER A 42 -21.37 -7.24 43.49
C SER A 42 -22.48 -6.28 43.94
N ARG A 43 -23.01 -5.50 42.97
CA ARG A 43 -24.35 -4.87 42.87
C ARG A 43 -24.38 -4.15 41.50
N VAL A 44 -25.19 -4.47 40.48
CA VAL A 44 -26.63 -4.86 40.34
C VAL A 44 -27.59 -3.67 40.42
N SER A 45 -27.95 -3.13 39.23
CA SER A 45 -29.21 -2.51 38.77
C SER A 45 -28.88 -1.56 37.58
N SER A 46 -29.61 -1.42 36.47
CA SER A 46 -30.74 -2.17 35.86
C SER A 46 -30.83 -1.85 34.36
N ARG A 47 -31.43 -2.74 33.55
CA ARG A 47 -31.71 -2.59 32.09
C ARG A 47 -32.92 -1.63 31.83
N PRO A 48 -33.29 -1.22 30.58
CA PRO A 48 -32.98 -1.85 29.27
C PRO A 48 -32.56 -0.94 28.08
N THR A 49 -32.25 -1.64 26.97
CA THR A 49 -32.08 -1.29 25.53
C THR A 49 -33.33 -0.64 24.87
N PRO A 50 -33.30 -0.06 23.63
CA PRO A 50 -32.51 -0.53 22.45
C PRO A 50 -32.03 0.50 21.38
N ASN A 51 -31.31 -0.03 20.36
CA ASN A 51 -31.28 0.31 18.90
C ASN A 51 -31.15 1.78 18.40
N SER A 52 -30.48 2.08 17.28
CA SER A 52 -29.61 1.30 16.37
C SER A 52 -28.85 2.21 15.38
N SER A 53 -27.90 1.61 14.63
CA SER A 53 -27.52 1.93 13.24
C SER A 53 -26.90 3.30 12.85
N SER A 54 -25.75 3.18 12.15
CA SER A 54 -25.24 4.02 11.05
C SER A 54 -25.02 5.53 11.27
N THR A 55 -23.75 5.90 11.45
CA THR A 55 -23.21 7.19 11.00
C THR A 55 -22.74 7.12 9.56
N SER A 56 -23.15 8.06 8.72
CA SER A 56 -22.43 8.43 7.49
C SER A 56 -22.06 9.91 7.57
N SER A 57 -20.76 10.20 7.69
CA SER A 57 -20.25 11.55 7.93
C SER A 57 -19.84 12.25 6.64
N SER A 58 -20.51 13.37 6.31
CA SER A 58 -19.98 14.38 5.39
C SER A 58 -19.03 15.33 6.13
N SER A 59 -17.99 15.81 5.45
CA SER A 59 -16.92 16.61 6.05
C SER A 59 -17.20 18.13 6.06
N HIS A 60 -16.70 18.76 7.13
CA HIS A 60 -16.22 20.15 7.31
C HIS A 60 -15.86 20.93 6.01
N THR A 61 -15.88 22.27 5.97
CA THR A 61 -15.43 23.31 6.95
C THR A 61 -16.36 24.55 6.96
N ALA A 62 -16.70 25.21 8.08
CA ALA A 62 -15.90 26.09 8.98
C ALA A 62 -15.34 27.36 8.27
N SER A 63 -15.39 28.62 8.77
CA SER A 63 -16.05 29.34 9.90
C SER A 63 -16.12 30.85 9.52
N HIS A 64 -16.56 31.90 10.25
CA HIS A 64 -16.87 32.27 11.66
C HIS A 64 -18.15 33.19 11.70
N THR A 65 -18.81 33.63 12.80
CA THR A 65 -18.44 34.48 13.98
C THR A 65 -17.93 35.88 13.58
N LEU A 66 -18.47 37.04 13.99
CA LEU A 66 -19.04 37.54 15.26
C LEU A 66 -20.19 38.56 14.98
N GLU A 67 -20.88 39.24 15.92
CA GLU A 67 -21.44 38.98 17.29
C GLU A 67 -21.95 40.33 17.89
N LEU A 68 -23.05 40.36 18.69
CA LEU A 68 -23.20 41.19 19.94
C LEU A 68 -24.62 41.15 20.59
N HIS A 69 -24.72 41.63 21.83
CA HIS A 69 -25.72 41.29 22.87
C HIS A 69 -27.10 42.00 22.87
N SER A 70 -28.06 41.38 23.57
CA SER A 70 -29.33 41.93 24.13
C SER A 70 -29.09 42.84 25.36
N PRO A 71 -30.08 43.59 25.90
CA PRO A 71 -31.11 43.05 26.84
C PRO A 71 -32.44 43.88 26.87
N PRO A 72 -33.28 43.89 27.93
CA PRO A 72 -33.91 42.80 28.71
C PRO A 72 -35.46 42.81 28.62
N GLY A 73 -36.14 41.73 29.06
CA GLY A 73 -37.61 41.61 29.00
C GLY A 73 -38.39 42.04 30.26
N LEU A 74 -39.71 41.76 30.28
CA LEU A 74 -40.58 41.84 31.47
C LEU A 74 -41.79 40.87 31.36
N LEU A 75 -42.63 40.82 32.41
CA LEU A 75 -43.64 39.79 32.67
C LEU A 75 -45.10 40.31 32.61
N HIS A 76 -46.04 39.36 32.74
CA HIS A 76 -47.43 39.44 33.23
C HIS A 76 -48.65 39.55 32.28
N HIS A 77 -49.53 38.57 32.51
CA HIS A 77 -51.02 38.60 32.56
C HIS A 77 -51.92 38.56 31.30
N HIS A 78 -52.93 37.68 31.42
CA HIS A 78 -54.22 37.77 30.74
C HIS A 78 -54.92 39.11 31.08
N GLN A 79 -55.66 39.67 30.11
CA GLN A 79 -57.10 39.89 30.27
C GLN A 79 -57.83 40.15 28.94
N MET A 80 -59.12 39.76 28.92
CA MET A 80 -60.22 40.26 28.08
C MET A 80 -59.99 40.51 26.58
N ALA A 81 -60.53 39.60 25.75
CA ALA A 81 -60.73 39.85 24.33
C ALA A 81 -61.94 40.76 24.07
N SER A 82 -61.71 41.96 23.53
CA SER A 82 -62.71 42.74 22.77
C SER A 82 -62.15 43.91 21.93
N HIS A 83 -60.85 44.23 22.02
CA HIS A 83 -60.23 45.31 21.22
C HIS A 83 -59.06 44.88 20.30
N GLY A 84 -58.42 43.74 20.55
CA GLY A 84 -57.19 43.33 19.82
C GLY A 84 -57.33 43.13 18.31
N ALA A 85 -58.52 42.79 17.81
CA ALA A 85 -58.74 42.54 16.38
C ALA A 85 -58.64 43.80 15.49
N VAL A 86 -58.74 45.01 16.07
CA VAL A 86 -58.49 46.27 15.33
C VAL A 86 -56.99 46.59 15.34
N ASP A 87 -56.31 46.30 16.44
CA ASP A 87 -54.89 46.57 16.67
C ASP A 87 -54.00 45.68 15.78
N GLU A 88 -54.28 44.37 15.72
CA GLU A 88 -53.60 43.44 14.79
C GLU A 88 -53.76 43.84 13.32
N VAL A 89 -54.95 44.33 12.93
CA VAL A 89 -55.20 44.83 11.57
C VAL A 89 -54.43 46.13 11.30
N GLN A 90 -54.30 47.03 12.28
CA GLN A 90 -53.49 48.24 12.15
C GLN A 90 -51.98 47.95 12.11
N GLN A 91 -51.50 46.95 12.86
CA GLN A 91 -50.11 46.47 12.76
C GLN A 91 -49.82 45.81 11.41
N LEU A 92 -50.74 45.01 10.88
CA LEU A 92 -50.61 44.43 9.54
C LEU A 92 -50.66 45.50 8.44
N GLN A 93 -51.49 46.54 8.59
CA GLN A 93 -51.52 47.69 7.68
C GLN A 93 -50.19 48.46 7.66
N HIS A 94 -49.58 48.72 8.83
CA HIS A 94 -48.24 49.30 8.90
C HIS A 94 -47.20 48.36 8.28
N SER A 95 -47.21 47.08 8.61
CA SER A 95 -46.26 46.09 8.06
C SER A 95 -46.33 46.00 6.53
N VAL A 96 -47.52 46.10 5.94
CA VAL A 96 -47.72 46.15 4.48
C VAL A 96 -47.24 47.48 3.89
N HIS A 97 -47.41 48.60 4.58
CA HIS A 97 -46.89 49.90 4.17
C HIS A 97 -45.35 49.94 4.19
N ASP A 98 -44.73 49.41 5.24
CA ASP A 98 -43.28 49.29 5.38
C ASP A 98 -42.67 48.37 4.30
N LEU A 99 -43.33 47.24 3.99
CA LEU A 99 -42.94 46.38 2.86
C LEU A 99 -43.08 47.10 1.52
N ALA A 100 -44.15 47.89 1.31
CA ALA A 100 -44.33 48.65 0.08
C ALA A 100 -43.22 49.71 -0.10
N ALA A 101 -42.90 50.47 0.96
CA ALA A 101 -41.81 51.43 0.96
C ALA A 101 -40.45 50.77 0.71
N LEU A 102 -40.20 49.58 1.28
CA LEU A 102 -38.98 48.79 1.02
C LEU A 102 -38.90 48.32 -0.44
N VAL A 103 -40.03 47.91 -1.04
CA VAL A 103 -40.10 47.53 -2.47
C VAL A 103 -39.86 48.74 -3.37
N GLU A 104 -40.41 49.92 -3.07
CA GLU A 104 -40.11 51.16 -3.80
C GLU A 104 -38.62 51.54 -3.67
N GLN A 105 -38.04 51.43 -2.48
CA GLN A 105 -36.60 51.64 -2.27
C GLN A 105 -35.74 50.67 -3.10
N GLN A 106 -36.13 49.39 -3.19
CA GLN A 106 -35.46 48.40 -4.03
C GLN A 106 -35.61 48.72 -5.53
N GLN A 107 -36.78 49.17 -5.99
CA GLN A 107 -36.98 49.62 -7.37
C GLN A 107 -36.09 50.83 -7.69
N HIS A 108 -36.01 51.83 -6.81
CA HIS A 108 -35.09 52.96 -6.96
C HIS A 108 -33.62 52.52 -7.03
N SER A 109 -33.21 51.54 -6.22
CA SER A 109 -31.84 51.00 -6.27
C SER A 109 -31.55 50.24 -7.58
N LEU A 110 -32.51 49.44 -8.07
CA LEU A 110 -32.40 48.76 -9.36
C LEU A 110 -32.30 49.75 -10.53
N VAL A 111 -33.09 50.83 -10.53
CA VAL A 111 -33.01 51.89 -11.54
C VAL A 111 -31.64 52.59 -11.52
N GLN A 112 -31.09 52.88 -10.33
CA GLN A 112 -29.73 53.43 -10.20
C GLN A 112 -28.66 52.47 -10.75
N GLN A 113 -28.74 51.17 -10.40
CA GLN A 113 -27.82 50.15 -10.92
C GLN A 113 -27.92 50.03 -12.45
N GLN A 114 -29.13 50.06 -13.01
CA GLN A 114 -29.33 49.98 -14.46
C GLN A 114 -28.80 51.22 -15.19
N ALA A 115 -28.93 52.41 -14.61
CA ALA A 115 -28.28 53.62 -15.12
C ALA A 115 -26.74 53.53 -15.06
N THR A 116 -26.16 52.98 -13.97
CA THR A 116 -24.71 52.72 -13.88
C THR A 116 -24.25 51.72 -14.94
N ILE A 117 -25.01 50.66 -15.21
CA ILE A 117 -24.72 49.69 -16.27
C ILE A 117 -24.71 50.37 -17.66
N GLN A 118 -25.70 51.23 -17.94
CA GLN A 118 -25.74 52.00 -19.19
C GLN A 118 -24.56 52.96 -19.33
N GLN A 119 -24.17 53.64 -18.24
CA GLN A 119 -23.00 54.51 -18.23
C GLN A 119 -21.70 53.72 -18.49
N LEU A 120 -21.53 52.57 -17.86
CA LEU A 120 -20.38 51.67 -18.10
C LEU A 120 -20.36 51.13 -19.53
N GLN A 121 -21.52 50.78 -20.10
CA GLN A 121 -21.62 50.36 -21.50
C GLN A 121 -21.19 51.49 -22.46
N ALA A 122 -21.61 52.73 -22.21
CA ALA A 122 -21.18 53.89 -22.98
C ALA A 122 -19.67 54.15 -22.84
N THR A 123 -19.09 54.00 -21.64
CA THR A 123 -17.64 54.08 -21.42
C THR A 123 -16.87 52.99 -22.16
N VAL A 124 -17.35 51.74 -22.15
CA VAL A 124 -16.76 50.63 -22.91
C VAL A 124 -16.82 50.89 -24.42
N GLN A 125 -17.92 51.45 -24.93
CA GLN A 125 -18.03 51.85 -26.34
C GLN A 125 -17.06 52.98 -26.69
N GLN A 126 -16.92 54.01 -25.85
CA GLN A 126 -15.95 55.09 -26.06
C GLN A 126 -14.49 54.58 -26.04
N LEU A 127 -14.13 53.73 -25.09
CA LEU A 127 -12.78 53.14 -25.03
C LEU A 127 -12.52 52.22 -26.24
N THR A 128 -13.52 51.47 -26.69
CA THR A 128 -13.44 50.64 -27.90
C THR A 128 -13.22 51.49 -29.16
N GLN A 129 -13.96 52.60 -29.30
CA GLN A 129 -13.78 53.53 -30.41
C GLN A 129 -12.42 54.23 -30.36
N GLN A 130 -11.98 54.70 -29.19
CA GLN A 130 -10.64 55.28 -29.00
C GLN A 130 -9.53 54.30 -29.40
N HIS A 131 -9.65 53.02 -29.01
CA HIS A 131 -8.70 51.98 -29.41
C HIS A 131 -8.71 51.73 -30.93
N HIS A 132 -9.89 51.74 -31.58
CA HIS A 132 -10.00 51.59 -33.03
C HIS A 132 -9.39 52.80 -33.79
N ASP A 133 -9.68 54.02 -33.34
CA ASP A 133 -9.09 55.27 -33.83
C ASP A 133 -7.56 55.34 -33.62
N GLN A 134 -7.04 54.65 -32.61
CA GLN A 134 -5.61 54.53 -32.32
C GLN A 134 -4.95 53.49 -33.24
N GLN A 135 -5.63 52.37 -33.52
CA GLN A 135 -5.19 51.37 -34.51
C GLN A 135 -5.16 51.95 -35.93
N GLN A 136 -6.19 52.68 -36.37
CA GLN A 136 -6.19 53.34 -37.68
C GLN A 136 -5.05 54.37 -37.82
N ARG A 137 -4.76 55.13 -36.74
CA ARG A 137 -3.62 56.06 -36.73
C ARG A 137 -2.26 55.36 -36.82
N GLN A 138 -2.10 54.17 -36.24
CA GLN A 138 -0.87 53.37 -36.41
C GLN A 138 -0.73 52.78 -37.81
N GLN A 139 -1.83 52.42 -38.48
CA GLN A 139 -1.80 51.90 -39.86
C GLN A 139 -1.39 52.97 -40.89
N LEU A 140 -1.75 54.24 -40.67
CA LEU A 140 -1.39 55.34 -41.58
C LEU A 140 0.07 55.81 -41.46
N SER A 141 0.85 55.30 -40.51
CA SER A 141 2.29 55.57 -40.35
C SER A 141 3.18 54.35 -40.59
N GLY A 142 2.63 53.22 -41.07
CA GLY A 142 3.33 51.94 -41.16
C GLY A 142 3.46 51.40 -42.59
N SER A 143 4.39 51.93 -43.38
CA SER A 143 4.74 51.32 -44.66
C SER A 143 5.51 50.00 -44.48
N SER A 144 5.02 48.94 -45.11
CA SER A 144 5.64 47.61 -45.25
C SER A 144 6.02 46.84 -43.96
N GLN A 145 5.17 45.90 -43.56
CA GLN A 145 5.54 44.49 -43.36
C GLN A 145 4.29 43.58 -43.30
N GLY A 146 4.47 42.29 -43.60
CA GLY A 146 3.36 41.33 -43.75
C GLY A 146 2.72 40.89 -42.41
N SER A 147 1.50 40.33 -42.49
CA SER A 147 0.83 39.75 -41.32
C SER A 147 1.57 38.52 -40.79
N TRP A 148 1.87 38.50 -39.50
CA TRP A 148 2.66 37.45 -38.83
C TRP A 148 1.82 36.35 -38.13
N TRP A 149 0.52 36.25 -38.42
CA TRP A 149 -0.33 35.17 -37.88
C TRP A 149 -1.38 34.68 -38.86
N ASP A 150 -1.62 33.36 -38.82
CA ASP A 150 -2.65 32.64 -39.57
C ASP A 150 -3.75 32.18 -38.59
N PRO A 151 -5.04 32.58 -38.77
CA PRO A 151 -6.15 32.16 -37.90
C PRO A 151 -6.41 30.65 -37.84
N SER A 152 -5.88 29.85 -38.77
CA SER A 152 -6.01 28.39 -38.75
C SER A 152 -5.17 27.73 -37.65
N ILE A 153 -4.12 28.41 -37.18
CA ILE A 153 -3.16 27.89 -36.21
C ILE A 153 -3.70 28.12 -34.79
N ARG A 154 -4.19 27.05 -34.16
CA ARG A 154 -4.63 27.11 -32.75
C ARG A 154 -3.46 27.50 -31.83
N PRO A 155 -3.68 28.16 -30.68
CA PRO A 155 -2.61 28.70 -29.85
C PRO A 155 -1.49 27.71 -29.50
N PHE A 156 -1.84 26.45 -29.20
CA PHE A 156 -0.88 25.38 -28.90
C PHE A 156 -0.05 24.92 -30.11
N ASP A 157 -0.63 24.99 -31.32
CA ASP A 157 0.07 24.65 -32.56
C ASP A 157 1.08 25.75 -32.93
N ALA A 158 0.75 27.02 -32.67
CA ALA A 158 1.68 28.15 -32.80
C ALA A 158 2.84 28.05 -31.78
N GLN A 159 2.55 27.70 -30.53
CA GLN A 159 3.56 27.49 -29.48
C GLN A 159 4.54 26.36 -29.86
N ARG A 160 4.02 25.26 -30.41
CA ARG A 160 4.81 24.11 -30.89
C ARG A 160 5.65 24.46 -32.12
N ALA A 161 5.21 25.39 -32.97
CA ALA A 161 6.00 25.89 -34.10
C ALA A 161 7.10 26.87 -33.67
N ALA A 162 6.80 27.82 -32.77
CA ALA A 162 7.70 28.91 -32.39
C ALA A 162 8.94 28.45 -31.59
N TYR A 163 8.78 27.46 -30.69
CA TYR A 163 9.89 26.88 -29.92
C TYR A 163 10.44 25.58 -30.52
N GLY A 164 9.69 24.97 -31.45
CA GLY A 164 9.80 23.55 -31.76
C GLY A 164 9.44 22.65 -30.57
N ASP A 165 9.20 21.37 -30.84
CA ASP A 165 9.37 20.38 -29.77
C ASP A 165 10.87 20.15 -29.58
N ARG A 166 11.43 20.66 -28.48
CA ARG A 166 12.88 20.55 -28.18
C ARG A 166 13.36 19.09 -28.10
N ARG A 167 12.44 18.13 -27.90
CA ARG A 167 12.72 16.67 -27.95
C ARG A 167 12.92 16.17 -29.38
N LEU A 168 12.24 16.75 -30.36
CA LEU A 168 12.31 16.37 -31.78
C LEU A 168 13.43 17.11 -32.53
N LEU A 169 13.81 18.31 -32.08
CA LEU A 169 14.89 19.10 -32.68
C LEU A 169 16.31 18.73 -32.19
N GLY A 170 16.45 17.71 -31.32
CA GLY A 170 17.74 17.35 -30.70
C GLY A 170 18.25 18.36 -29.66
N LEU A 171 17.55 19.48 -29.46
CA LEU A 171 17.86 20.53 -28.46
C LEU A 171 17.38 20.16 -27.04
N PHE A 172 17.41 18.87 -26.71
CA PHE A 172 17.08 18.33 -25.40
C PHE A 172 18.30 18.47 -24.49
N ASP A 173 18.46 19.65 -23.90
CA ASP A 173 19.55 19.92 -22.97
C ASP A 173 19.40 19.07 -21.69
N ALA A 174 20.32 18.12 -21.57
CA ALA A 174 20.36 17.15 -20.49
C ALA A 174 20.86 17.72 -19.15
N GLN A 175 21.36 18.97 -19.11
CA GLN A 175 21.90 19.59 -17.91
C GLN A 175 20.83 20.30 -17.07
N PHE A 176 19.71 20.70 -17.68
CA PHE A 176 18.61 21.43 -17.02
C PHE A 176 17.43 20.53 -16.59
N HIS A 177 17.56 19.21 -16.71
CA HIS A 177 16.57 18.22 -16.27
C HIS A 177 17.30 17.10 -15.52
N SER A 178 16.79 16.65 -14.36
CA SER A 178 17.49 15.72 -13.48
C SER A 178 17.58 14.26 -13.97
N THR A 179 16.98 13.94 -15.11
CA THR A 179 16.71 12.57 -15.58
C THR A 179 17.39 12.20 -16.90
N SER A 180 18.13 13.13 -17.50
CA SER A 180 18.48 13.07 -18.93
C SER A 180 19.94 12.73 -19.24
N ARG A 181 20.88 12.96 -18.30
CA ARG A 181 22.17 12.23 -18.19
C ARG A 181 22.91 12.39 -16.85
N GLY A 182 22.34 13.10 -15.89
CA GLY A 182 22.75 13.09 -14.49
C GLY A 182 21.70 13.79 -13.61
N ALA A 183 21.45 13.38 -12.36
CA ALA A 183 22.00 12.21 -11.67
C ALA A 183 20.96 11.08 -11.62
N ILE A 184 21.30 9.91 -12.18
CA ILE A 184 20.61 8.67 -11.79
C ILE A 184 21.04 8.42 -10.33
N PRO A 185 20.13 8.39 -9.34
CA PRO A 185 20.51 8.03 -7.99
C PRO A 185 21.01 6.58 -8.00
N ALA A 186 22.20 6.33 -7.45
CA ALA A 186 22.69 4.97 -7.29
C ALA A 186 21.66 4.15 -6.50
N ASP A 187 21.41 2.91 -6.91
CA ASP A 187 20.42 2.06 -6.25
C ASP A 187 20.94 1.57 -4.89
N VAL A 188 20.69 2.36 -3.85
CA VAL A 188 21.11 2.11 -2.46
C VAL A 188 20.24 1.06 -1.73
N ARG A 189 19.29 0.40 -2.42
CA ARG A 189 18.45 -0.64 -1.81
C ARG A 189 19.27 -1.88 -1.43
N VAL A 190 19.49 -2.09 -0.14
CA VAL A 190 20.11 -3.34 0.35
C VAL A 190 19.06 -4.46 0.42
N LEU A 191 18.92 -5.17 -0.69
CA LEU A 191 17.91 -6.23 -0.87
C LEU A 191 18.24 -7.51 -0.07
N PRO A 192 17.24 -8.14 0.61
CA PRO A 192 17.38 -9.44 1.25
C PRO A 192 18.04 -10.49 0.35
N ASP A 193 18.84 -11.39 0.91
CA ASP A 193 19.60 -12.36 0.12
C ASP A 193 18.74 -13.43 -0.55
N ARG A 194 17.73 -13.91 0.16
CA ARG A 194 16.73 -14.85 -0.32
C ARG A 194 15.36 -14.50 0.28
N ILE A 195 14.29 -14.82 -0.44
CA ILE A 195 12.93 -14.87 0.11
C ILE A 195 12.47 -16.32 0.04
N ILE A 196 12.27 -16.94 1.21
CA ILE A 196 12.02 -18.37 1.35
C ILE A 196 10.58 -18.57 1.76
N LEU A 197 9.76 -19.11 0.86
CA LEU A 197 8.35 -19.38 1.11
C LEU A 197 8.19 -20.83 1.58
N VAL A 198 7.43 -21.03 2.66
CA VAL A 198 7.16 -22.37 3.20
C VAL A 198 5.67 -22.52 3.47
N ARG A 199 5.03 -23.48 2.81
CA ARG A 199 3.69 -23.94 3.22
C ARG A 199 3.81 -24.70 4.54
N HIS A 200 2.89 -24.48 5.48
CA HIS A 200 2.85 -25.22 6.75
C HIS A 200 3.03 -26.74 6.57
N ALA A 201 3.62 -27.39 7.57
CA ALA A 201 3.76 -28.83 7.62
C ALA A 201 2.39 -29.54 7.73
N GLN A 202 2.34 -30.87 7.65
CA GLN A 202 1.08 -31.61 7.71
C GLN A 202 0.29 -31.27 9.00
N SER A 203 -0.92 -30.75 8.83
CA SER A 203 -1.89 -30.51 9.91
C SER A 203 -2.88 -31.66 10.05
N GLU A 204 -3.59 -31.75 11.18
CA GLU A 204 -4.67 -32.73 11.35
C GLU A 204 -5.70 -32.57 10.22
N GLY A 205 -6.07 -31.33 9.90
CA GLY A 205 -6.86 -30.91 8.73
C GLY A 205 -6.26 -31.21 7.34
N ASN A 206 -5.16 -31.98 7.25
CA ASN A 206 -4.61 -32.53 6.00
C ASN A 206 -4.61 -34.07 6.00
N VAL A 207 -4.92 -34.71 7.13
CA VAL A 207 -5.12 -36.15 7.27
C VAL A 207 -6.62 -36.46 7.31
N ASP A 208 -7.35 -35.72 8.15
CA ASP A 208 -8.81 -35.75 8.28
C ASP A 208 -9.39 -34.40 7.84
N CYS A 209 -10.44 -34.42 7.01
CA CYS A 209 -11.15 -33.20 6.64
C CYS A 209 -12.23 -32.81 7.66
N ASP A 210 -12.74 -33.77 8.44
CA ASP A 210 -13.83 -33.53 9.38
C ASP A 210 -13.34 -32.77 10.62
N ALA A 211 -12.03 -32.70 10.86
CA ALA A 211 -11.39 -31.76 11.78
C ALA A 211 -11.91 -30.30 11.64
N TYR A 212 -12.26 -29.84 10.44
CA TYR A 212 -12.80 -28.49 10.22
C TYR A 212 -14.30 -28.33 10.59
N THR A 213 -14.99 -29.42 10.94
CA THR A 213 -16.38 -29.38 11.44
C THR A 213 -16.44 -28.99 12.92
N TYR A 214 -15.42 -29.34 13.72
CA TYR A 214 -15.39 -29.12 15.18
C TYR A 214 -14.17 -28.32 15.69
N ILE A 215 -13.06 -28.24 14.95
CA ILE A 215 -11.92 -27.35 15.26
C ILE A 215 -12.03 -26.09 14.37
N PRO A 216 -12.01 -24.86 14.95
CA PRO A 216 -11.89 -23.65 14.15
C PRO A 216 -10.59 -23.66 13.32
N ASP A 217 -10.64 -23.33 12.03
CA ASP A 217 -9.49 -23.44 11.12
C ASP A 217 -8.17 -22.81 11.67
N PRO A 218 -8.17 -21.61 12.27
CA PRO A 218 -6.96 -21.02 12.86
C PRO A 218 -6.30 -21.86 13.96
N GLN A 219 -7.06 -22.76 14.61
CA GLN A 219 -6.63 -23.60 15.74
C GLN A 219 -6.25 -25.04 15.37
N VAL A 220 -6.41 -25.44 14.10
CA VAL A 220 -6.02 -26.77 13.63
C VAL A 220 -4.49 -26.95 13.74
N PRO A 221 -4.00 -27.93 14.53
CA PRO A 221 -2.57 -28.10 14.81
C PRO A 221 -1.83 -28.94 13.74
N LEU A 222 -0.50 -28.98 13.84
CA LEU A 222 0.34 -29.97 13.17
C LEU A 222 0.18 -31.37 13.77
N THR A 223 0.32 -32.38 12.90
CA THR A 223 0.46 -33.79 13.31
C THR A 223 1.87 -34.07 13.83
N SER A 224 2.09 -35.22 14.47
CA SER A 224 3.45 -35.71 14.83
C SER A 224 4.34 -36.03 13.61
N LEU A 225 3.80 -36.07 12.39
CA LEU A 225 4.59 -36.06 11.16
C LEU A 225 4.87 -34.61 10.71
N GLY A 226 3.89 -33.70 10.83
CA GLY A 226 4.07 -32.27 10.58
C GLY A 226 5.18 -31.63 11.42
N SER A 227 5.26 -31.94 12.71
CA SER A 227 6.33 -31.43 13.58
C SER A 227 7.73 -31.84 13.11
N ARG A 228 7.89 -33.06 12.59
CA ARG A 228 9.17 -33.54 12.01
C ARG A 228 9.46 -32.88 10.67
N GLN A 229 8.47 -32.80 9.79
CA GLN A 229 8.56 -32.07 8.51
C GLN A 229 9.01 -30.61 8.70
N ALA A 230 8.56 -29.92 9.75
CA ALA A 230 9.01 -28.56 10.08
C ALA A 230 10.49 -28.50 10.49
N GLN A 231 10.97 -29.48 11.26
CA GLN A 231 12.38 -29.61 11.64
C GLN A 231 13.27 -29.93 10.42
N ASP A 232 12.84 -30.88 9.58
CA ASP A 232 13.52 -31.23 8.33
C ASP A 232 13.63 -30.03 7.37
N ALA A 233 12.58 -29.21 7.30
CA ALA A 233 12.55 -27.96 6.55
C ALA A 233 13.55 -26.93 7.11
N GLY A 234 13.65 -26.80 8.44
CA GLY A 234 14.69 -26.01 9.10
C GLY A 234 16.10 -26.44 8.68
N GLN A 235 16.37 -27.76 8.72
CA GLN A 235 17.66 -28.30 8.28
C GLN A 235 17.90 -28.15 6.77
N ALA A 236 16.86 -28.13 5.93
CA ALA A 236 16.98 -27.86 4.48
C ALA A 236 17.31 -26.38 4.18
N ILE A 237 16.64 -25.45 4.85
CA ILE A 237 16.92 -24.01 4.77
C ILE A 237 18.34 -23.73 5.27
N ARG A 238 18.72 -24.33 6.41
CA ARG A 238 20.05 -24.19 6.99
C ARG A 238 21.16 -24.59 6.01
N ARG A 239 21.08 -25.78 5.42
CA ARG A 239 22.02 -26.23 4.37
C ARG A 239 22.08 -25.26 3.19
N THR A 240 20.97 -24.66 2.78
CA THR A 240 20.88 -23.72 1.65
C THR A 240 21.49 -22.34 1.96
N MET A 241 21.49 -21.93 3.23
CA MET A 241 22.15 -20.71 3.72
C MET A 241 23.65 -20.94 3.94
N GLU A 242 24.02 -22.00 4.68
CA GLU A 242 25.40 -22.32 5.02
C GLU A 242 26.26 -22.63 3.78
N ALA A 243 25.71 -23.33 2.78
CA ALA A 243 26.41 -23.61 1.52
C ALA A 243 26.69 -22.35 0.66
N ALA A 244 26.06 -21.21 0.97
CA ALA A 244 26.22 -19.97 0.21
C ALA A 244 27.05 -18.90 0.94
N LYS A 245 26.99 -18.83 2.28
CA LYS A 245 27.65 -17.78 3.09
C LYS A 245 28.32 -18.26 4.38
N GLY A 246 28.45 -19.57 4.59
CA GLY A 246 28.84 -20.12 5.88
C GLY A 246 27.84 -19.70 6.97
N THR A 247 28.31 -19.42 8.19
CA THR A 247 27.43 -19.06 9.32
C THR A 247 27.01 -17.58 9.36
N ASN A 248 27.61 -16.71 8.53
CA ASN A 248 27.36 -15.26 8.55
C ASN A 248 26.10 -14.90 7.74
N TYR A 249 24.93 -15.06 8.34
CA TYR A 249 23.65 -14.61 7.81
C TYR A 249 22.65 -14.36 8.95
N GLN A 250 21.61 -13.59 8.64
CA GLN A 250 20.43 -13.40 9.49
C GLN A 250 19.18 -13.95 8.83
N LEU A 251 18.23 -14.41 9.64
CA LEU A 251 16.88 -14.79 9.20
C LEU A 251 15.85 -13.90 9.88
N PHE A 252 14.93 -13.34 9.09
CA PHE A 252 13.73 -12.70 9.61
C PHE A 252 12.51 -13.51 9.20
N PHE A 253 11.68 -13.89 10.17
CA PHE A 253 10.52 -14.75 9.95
C PHE A 253 9.23 -13.93 9.87
N TYR A 254 8.42 -14.22 8.87
CA TYR A 254 7.01 -13.82 8.81
C TYR A 254 6.14 -15.09 8.92
N THR A 255 5.10 -15.08 9.74
CA THR A 255 4.21 -16.23 9.88
C THR A 255 2.74 -15.84 9.90
N SER A 256 1.88 -16.71 9.38
CA SER A 256 0.43 -16.60 9.58
C SER A 256 0.07 -16.86 11.06
N PRO A 257 -0.95 -16.16 11.62
CA PRO A 257 -1.47 -16.41 12.97
C PRO A 257 -2.06 -17.81 13.20
N TYR A 258 -2.18 -18.63 12.15
CA TYR A 258 -2.77 -19.96 12.26
C TYR A 258 -1.80 -20.93 12.93
N LYS A 259 -2.29 -21.70 13.90
CA LYS A 259 -1.51 -22.59 14.78
C LYS A 259 -0.56 -23.50 14.02
N ARG A 260 -1.01 -24.14 12.93
CA ARG A 260 -0.18 -24.95 12.03
C ARG A 260 1.01 -24.20 11.42
N SER A 261 0.84 -22.92 11.05
CA SER A 261 1.91 -22.07 10.52
C SER A 261 2.89 -21.62 11.62
N ILE A 262 2.37 -21.21 12.78
CA ILE A 262 3.20 -20.86 13.96
C ILE A 262 4.06 -22.06 14.38
N GLN A 263 3.46 -23.24 14.54
CA GLN A 263 4.17 -24.48 14.89
C GLN A 263 5.20 -24.87 13.82
N THR A 264 4.90 -24.67 12.53
CA THR A 264 5.88 -24.89 11.45
C THR A 264 7.04 -23.89 11.55
N CYS A 265 6.74 -22.62 11.83
CA CYS A 265 7.73 -21.56 11.97
C CYS A 265 8.67 -21.82 13.16
N MET A 266 8.14 -22.32 14.28
CA MET A 266 8.95 -22.74 15.43
C MET A 266 9.88 -23.90 15.06
N GLY A 267 9.34 -25.00 14.50
CA GLY A 267 10.15 -26.17 14.10
C GLY A 267 11.25 -25.85 13.08
N ILE A 268 11.02 -24.88 12.18
CA ILE A 268 12.05 -24.36 11.26
C ILE A 268 13.10 -23.53 12.02
N ARG A 269 12.66 -22.57 12.84
CA ARG A 269 13.53 -21.66 13.60
C ARG A 269 14.48 -22.42 14.52
N ASP A 270 14.02 -23.50 15.13
CA ASP A 270 14.79 -24.28 16.11
C ASP A 270 16.00 -25.03 15.51
N ALA A 271 16.17 -25.00 14.17
CA ALA A 271 17.40 -25.45 13.50
C ALA A 271 18.56 -24.42 13.53
N PHE A 272 18.29 -23.18 13.97
CA PHE A 272 19.22 -22.04 13.93
C PHE A 272 19.57 -21.53 15.33
N ALA A 273 20.74 -20.91 15.47
CA ALA A 273 21.10 -20.23 16.72
C ALA A 273 20.33 -18.92 16.87
N SER A 274 20.01 -18.51 18.10
CA SER A 274 19.30 -17.23 18.38
C SER A 274 20.02 -16.00 17.81
N SER A 275 21.34 -16.06 17.66
CA SER A 275 22.17 -15.02 17.03
C SER A 275 22.05 -14.94 15.50
N GLN A 276 21.34 -15.88 14.86
CA GLN A 276 21.04 -15.89 13.43
C GLN A 276 19.56 -15.52 13.14
N VAL A 277 18.78 -15.18 14.16
CA VAL A 277 17.35 -14.85 14.04
C VAL A 277 17.13 -13.39 14.42
N ALA A 278 17.01 -12.53 13.40
CA ALA A 278 16.81 -11.09 13.57
C ALA A 278 15.39 -10.73 14.08
N GLY A 279 14.43 -11.64 13.93
CA GLY A 279 13.09 -11.47 14.48
C GLY A 279 12.05 -12.43 13.91
N VAL A 280 10.85 -12.38 14.49
CA VAL A 280 9.64 -13.07 14.03
C VAL A 280 8.48 -12.06 14.08
N GLN A 281 7.70 -11.96 13.01
CA GLN A 281 6.52 -11.11 12.90
C GLN A 281 5.31 -11.94 12.44
N GLU A 282 4.17 -11.75 13.11
CA GLU A 282 2.90 -12.37 12.73
C GLU A 282 2.14 -11.47 11.75
N GLU A 283 1.59 -12.06 10.68
CA GLU A 283 0.93 -11.36 9.58
C GLU A 283 -0.44 -11.98 9.29
N VAL A 284 -1.50 -11.27 9.66
CA VAL A 284 -2.90 -11.71 9.50
C VAL A 284 -3.27 -11.86 8.01
N GLN A 285 -2.55 -11.15 7.13
CA GLN A 285 -2.64 -11.20 5.69
C GLN A 285 -2.11 -12.52 5.11
N LEU A 286 -1.24 -13.25 5.81
CA LEU A 286 -0.64 -14.52 5.37
C LEU A 286 -1.48 -15.77 5.67
N ARG A 287 -2.71 -15.64 6.19
CA ARG A 287 -3.63 -16.77 6.44
C ARG A 287 -4.11 -17.47 5.16
N GLU A 288 -4.63 -18.71 5.27
CA GLU A 288 -5.20 -19.43 4.12
C GLU A 288 -6.50 -18.76 3.62
N GLN A 289 -7.03 -19.16 2.46
CA GLN A 289 -8.38 -18.78 2.03
C GLN A 289 -9.42 -19.14 3.11
N ASP A 290 -10.16 -18.15 3.61
CA ASP A 290 -11.23 -18.38 4.58
C ASP A 290 -12.44 -19.06 3.91
N PHE A 291 -12.80 -20.28 4.33
CA PHE A 291 -13.91 -21.08 3.76
C PHE A 291 -15.26 -20.90 4.49
N GLY A 292 -15.42 -19.78 5.22
CA GLY A 292 -16.49 -19.57 6.18
C GLY A 292 -16.09 -20.00 7.60
N ASN A 293 -17.09 -20.30 8.44
CA ASN A 293 -16.89 -20.72 9.83
C ASN A 293 -16.60 -22.23 9.92
N PHE A 294 -17.30 -22.96 10.80
CA PHE A 294 -17.25 -24.43 10.79
C PHE A 294 -17.70 -24.99 9.44
N GLN A 295 -17.03 -26.05 9.00
CA GLN A 295 -17.11 -26.56 7.63
C GLN A 295 -17.90 -27.86 7.58
N ASP A 296 -19.21 -27.81 7.35
CA ASP A 296 -20.04 -29.01 7.23
C ASP A 296 -19.67 -29.82 5.97
N ALA A 297 -19.50 -31.13 6.10
CA ALA A 297 -18.94 -31.96 5.04
C ALA A 297 -19.77 -31.93 3.74
N GLU A 298 -21.10 -32.04 3.84
CA GLU A 298 -22.02 -32.07 2.70
C GLU A 298 -22.15 -30.70 2.00
N GLY A 299 -22.27 -29.60 2.76
CA GLY A 299 -22.24 -28.24 2.25
C GLY A 299 -20.93 -27.94 1.54
N LYS A 300 -19.80 -28.25 2.17
CA LYS A 300 -18.47 -28.09 1.57
C LYS A 300 -18.28 -28.95 0.33
N GLN A 301 -18.89 -30.14 0.24
CA GLN A 301 -18.86 -30.94 -0.98
C GLN A 301 -19.68 -30.28 -2.12
N ARG A 302 -20.85 -29.71 -1.80
CA ARG A 302 -21.68 -28.94 -2.76
C ARG A 302 -20.95 -27.67 -3.24
N GLU A 303 -20.41 -26.87 -2.33
CA GLU A 303 -19.61 -25.68 -2.64
C GLU A 303 -18.37 -26.02 -3.48
N LYS A 304 -17.65 -27.11 -3.17
CA LYS A 304 -16.50 -27.58 -3.96
C LYS A 304 -16.91 -27.96 -5.39
N ALA A 305 -18.09 -28.56 -5.58
CA ALA A 305 -18.63 -28.87 -6.91
C ALA A 305 -19.09 -27.61 -7.67
N GLU A 306 -19.72 -26.65 -6.98
CA GLU A 306 -20.11 -25.36 -7.55
C GLU A 306 -18.88 -24.53 -7.96
N ARG A 307 -17.84 -24.47 -7.11
CA ARG A 307 -16.55 -23.83 -7.39
C ARG A 307 -15.87 -24.35 -8.66
N LEU A 308 -16.05 -25.63 -9.00
CA LEU A 308 -15.53 -26.23 -10.24
C LEU A 308 -16.32 -25.79 -11.48
N ARG A 309 -17.62 -25.49 -11.34
CA ARG A 309 -18.47 -24.96 -12.42
C ARG A 309 -18.31 -23.45 -12.61
N TYR A 310 -18.17 -22.69 -11.53
CA TYR A 310 -18.06 -21.23 -11.55
C TYR A 310 -16.65 -20.73 -11.92
N GLY A 311 -15.61 -21.44 -11.47
CA GLY A 311 -14.21 -21.06 -11.65
C GLY A 311 -13.50 -20.83 -10.33
N ARG A 312 -12.41 -21.59 -10.10
CA ARG A 312 -11.81 -21.74 -8.77
C ARG A 312 -11.20 -20.46 -8.18
N PHE A 313 -10.86 -19.47 -8.99
CA PHE A 313 -10.27 -18.19 -8.55
C PHE A 313 -11.34 -17.19 -8.08
N PHE A 314 -12.39 -16.97 -8.88
CA PHE A 314 -13.41 -15.97 -8.59
C PHE A 314 -14.57 -16.46 -7.70
N TYR A 315 -14.77 -17.79 -7.58
CA TYR A 315 -15.79 -18.33 -6.68
C TYR A 315 -15.53 -17.92 -5.23
N ARG A 316 -16.51 -17.26 -4.61
CA ARG A 316 -16.51 -16.84 -3.21
C ARG A 316 -17.32 -17.84 -2.38
N PHE A 317 -16.75 -18.32 -1.28
CA PHE A 317 -17.47 -19.21 -0.36
C PHE A 317 -18.50 -18.43 0.48
N PRO A 318 -19.64 -19.05 0.86
CA PRO A 318 -20.58 -18.47 1.83
C PRO A 318 -19.87 -18.08 3.13
N ASN A 319 -19.99 -16.81 3.52
CA ASN A 319 -19.27 -16.20 4.67
C ASN A 319 -17.73 -16.27 4.59
N GLY A 320 -17.16 -16.49 3.40
CA GLY A 320 -15.72 -16.65 3.18
C GLY A 320 -15.15 -15.78 2.06
N GLU A 321 -13.94 -16.13 1.65
CA GLU A 321 -13.15 -15.44 0.62
C GLU A 321 -13.22 -16.16 -0.73
N SER A 322 -13.03 -15.42 -1.81
CA SER A 322 -12.59 -15.93 -3.11
C SER A 322 -11.06 -15.89 -3.22
N GLY A 323 -10.49 -16.43 -4.30
CA GLY A 323 -9.07 -16.24 -4.61
C GLY A 323 -8.69 -14.78 -4.88
N ALA A 324 -9.63 -13.94 -5.33
CA ALA A 324 -9.41 -12.51 -5.53
C ALA A 324 -9.27 -11.75 -4.20
N ASP A 325 -10.07 -12.06 -3.19
CA ASP A 325 -9.95 -11.42 -1.86
C ASP A 325 -8.59 -11.74 -1.20
N VAL A 326 -8.12 -12.98 -1.36
CA VAL A 326 -6.78 -13.40 -0.91
C VAL A 326 -5.69 -12.64 -1.68
N TYR A 327 -5.88 -12.42 -2.99
CA TYR A 327 -4.98 -11.64 -3.85
C TYR A 327 -4.85 -10.18 -3.39
N ASP A 328 -5.94 -9.55 -2.97
CA ASP A 328 -5.92 -8.17 -2.49
C ASP A 328 -5.17 -8.05 -1.15
N ARG A 329 -5.48 -8.89 -0.15
CA ARG A 329 -4.76 -8.84 1.14
C ARG A 329 -3.28 -9.23 1.04
N ILE A 330 -2.93 -10.16 0.15
CA ILE A 330 -1.53 -10.51 -0.14
C ILE A 330 -0.82 -9.36 -0.90
N THR A 331 -1.54 -8.57 -1.70
CA THR A 331 -0.99 -7.34 -2.29
C THR A 331 -0.59 -6.34 -1.20
N VAL A 332 -1.49 -6.06 -0.24
CA VAL A 332 -1.19 -5.15 0.89
C VAL A 332 0.05 -5.60 1.67
N PHE A 333 0.16 -6.90 2.00
CA PHE A 333 1.36 -7.45 2.63
C PHE A 333 2.61 -7.30 1.75
N THR A 334 2.52 -7.59 0.45
CA THR A 334 3.65 -7.49 -0.48
C THR A 334 4.15 -6.06 -0.60
N ASP A 335 3.25 -5.07 -0.62
CA ASP A 335 3.61 -3.66 -0.69
C ASP A 335 4.21 -3.16 0.63
N HIS A 336 3.76 -3.67 1.78
CA HIS A 336 4.37 -3.39 3.08
C HIS A 336 5.80 -3.97 3.15
N LEU A 337 5.97 -5.22 2.72
CA LEU A 337 7.26 -5.89 2.64
C LEU A 337 8.24 -5.14 1.71
N ILE A 338 7.78 -4.63 0.56
CA ILE A 338 8.62 -3.84 -0.35
C ILE A 338 9.01 -2.49 0.27
N ARG A 339 8.14 -1.84 1.05
CA ARG A 339 8.50 -0.62 1.79
C ARG A 339 9.57 -0.92 2.85
N ASP A 340 9.43 -1.99 3.62
CA ASP A 340 10.42 -2.42 4.61
C ASP A 340 11.80 -2.73 3.98
N ILE A 341 11.81 -3.44 2.84
CA ILE A 341 13.02 -3.71 2.06
C ILE A 341 13.66 -2.39 1.59
N ASN A 342 12.88 -1.50 0.99
CA ASN A 342 13.38 -0.23 0.45
C ASN A 342 13.84 0.73 1.58
N ALA A 343 13.28 0.62 2.79
CA ALA A 343 13.70 1.34 3.99
C ALA A 343 14.94 0.73 4.68
N GLY A 344 15.53 -0.35 4.12
CA GLY A 344 16.75 -0.95 4.64
C GLY A 344 16.58 -1.86 5.87
N ARG A 345 15.34 -2.24 6.24
CA ARG A 345 15.03 -3.10 7.41
C ARG A 345 15.83 -4.41 7.45
N PHE A 346 16.28 -4.88 6.28
CA PHE A 346 16.94 -6.16 6.09
C PHE A 346 18.41 -6.05 5.61
N ALA A 347 19.04 -4.88 5.76
CA ALA A 347 20.38 -4.60 5.23
C ALA A 347 21.49 -5.51 5.80
N ASN A 348 21.30 -6.08 7.00
CA ASN A 348 22.31 -6.86 7.74
C ASN A 348 22.46 -8.31 7.24
N ASN A 349 22.63 -8.49 5.92
CA ASN A 349 22.87 -9.79 5.27
C ASN A 349 21.75 -10.81 5.62
N THR A 350 20.51 -10.33 5.55
CA THR A 350 19.30 -11.03 6.01
C THR A 350 18.58 -11.74 4.85
N SER A 351 18.12 -12.96 5.10
CA SER A 351 17.11 -13.65 4.28
C SER A 351 15.76 -13.67 5.00
N LEU A 352 14.67 -13.69 4.23
CA LEU A 352 13.31 -13.74 4.75
C LEU A 352 12.74 -15.16 4.70
N VAL A 353 12.00 -15.57 5.72
CA VAL A 353 11.31 -16.87 5.76
C VAL A 353 9.82 -16.64 6.02
N LEU A 354 8.98 -16.88 5.02
CA LEU A 354 7.53 -16.63 5.05
C LEU A 354 6.80 -17.98 5.21
N VAL A 355 6.25 -18.23 6.40
CA VAL A 355 5.57 -19.48 6.76
C VAL A 355 4.05 -19.29 6.72
N THR A 356 3.42 -19.85 5.68
CA THR A 356 2.04 -19.55 5.26
C THR A 356 1.33 -20.84 4.78
N HIS A 357 0.35 -20.74 3.86
CA HIS A 357 -0.54 -21.82 3.44
C HIS A 357 -0.53 -22.04 1.93
N GLY A 358 -1.35 -22.97 1.44
CA GLY A 358 -1.28 -23.48 0.07
C GLY A 358 -1.75 -22.48 -1.00
N LEU A 359 -2.87 -21.78 -0.78
CA LEU A 359 -3.34 -20.76 -1.72
C LEU A 359 -2.57 -19.45 -1.52
N ALA A 360 -2.42 -19.01 -0.26
CA ALA A 360 -1.71 -17.78 0.08
C ALA A 360 -0.28 -17.71 -0.49
N LEU A 361 0.49 -18.80 -0.43
CA LEU A 361 1.82 -18.89 -1.03
C LEU A 361 1.79 -18.73 -2.56
N ARG A 362 0.88 -19.43 -3.25
CA ARG A 362 0.74 -19.32 -4.71
C ARG A 362 0.29 -17.92 -5.13
N ILE A 363 -0.56 -17.28 -4.34
CA ILE A 363 -1.02 -15.92 -4.58
C ILE A 363 0.10 -14.90 -4.32
N PHE A 364 0.97 -15.13 -3.33
CA PHE A 364 2.21 -14.35 -3.19
C PHE A 364 3.08 -14.48 -4.46
N LEU A 365 3.28 -15.70 -4.98
CA LEU A 365 4.03 -15.90 -6.23
C LEU A 365 3.35 -15.21 -7.44
N MET A 366 2.03 -15.29 -7.56
CA MET A 366 1.24 -14.56 -8.56
C MET A 366 1.42 -13.04 -8.45
N ARG A 367 1.43 -12.47 -7.24
CA ARG A 367 1.71 -11.04 -7.00
C ARG A 367 3.17 -10.67 -7.18
N TRP A 368 4.10 -11.60 -7.00
CA TRP A 368 5.53 -11.36 -7.14
C TRP A 368 6.00 -11.42 -8.59
N PHE A 369 5.55 -12.43 -9.33
CA PHE A 369 5.91 -12.68 -10.73
C PHE A 369 4.84 -12.24 -11.74
N HIS A 370 3.78 -11.57 -11.28
CA HIS A 370 2.73 -10.96 -12.11
C HIS A 370 2.00 -11.97 -13.04
N TRP A 371 1.77 -13.20 -12.55
CA TRP A 371 1.07 -14.23 -13.31
C TRP A 371 -0.36 -13.81 -13.68
N SER A 372 -0.82 -14.21 -14.88
CA SER A 372 -2.23 -14.19 -15.23
C SER A 372 -3.05 -15.15 -14.35
N VAL A 373 -4.38 -15.01 -14.37
CA VAL A 373 -5.28 -15.95 -13.67
C VAL A 373 -5.10 -17.38 -14.21
N ASP A 374 -4.90 -17.55 -15.51
CA ASP A 374 -4.70 -18.87 -16.15
C ASP A 374 -3.37 -19.50 -15.74
N GLN A 375 -2.29 -18.71 -15.71
CA GLN A 375 -0.98 -19.11 -15.19
C GLN A 375 -1.03 -19.46 -13.70
N PHE A 376 -1.78 -18.70 -12.90
CA PHE A 376 -2.03 -19.08 -11.51
C PHE A 376 -2.80 -20.40 -11.41
N MET A 377 -3.77 -20.64 -12.29
CA MET A 377 -4.65 -21.81 -12.27
C MET A 377 -3.97 -23.12 -12.71
N SER A 378 -2.93 -23.07 -13.56
CA SER A 378 -2.13 -24.24 -13.94
C SER A 378 -1.21 -24.73 -12.81
N VAL A 379 -0.78 -23.83 -11.91
CA VAL A 379 0.11 -24.15 -10.79
C VAL A 379 -0.63 -24.96 -9.71
N TYR A 380 0.07 -25.92 -9.12
CA TYR A 380 -0.42 -26.73 -8.00
C TYR A 380 0.07 -26.17 -6.65
N ASN A 381 -0.64 -26.49 -5.56
CA ASN A 381 -0.16 -26.16 -4.21
C ASN A 381 1.16 -26.92 -3.95
N PRO A 382 2.22 -26.26 -3.45
CA PRO A 382 3.46 -26.96 -3.11
C PRO A 382 3.23 -27.98 -1.97
N PRO A 383 4.11 -28.98 -1.82
CA PRO A 383 4.05 -29.92 -0.70
C PRO A 383 4.18 -29.20 0.64
N ASN A 384 3.62 -29.80 1.69
CA ASN A 384 3.77 -29.33 3.07
C ASN A 384 5.25 -29.27 3.46
N ALA A 385 5.65 -28.20 4.15
CA ALA A 385 7.00 -27.92 4.65
C ALA A 385 8.17 -27.90 3.63
N VAL A 386 7.94 -28.01 2.32
CA VAL A 386 9.04 -27.89 1.34
C VAL A 386 9.37 -26.41 1.10
N PRO A 387 10.60 -25.94 1.36
CA PRO A 387 10.96 -24.54 1.14
C PRO A 387 11.09 -24.22 -0.35
N LEU A 388 10.42 -23.17 -0.81
CA LEU A 388 10.63 -22.57 -2.12
C LEU A 388 11.49 -21.31 -1.96
N VAL A 389 12.64 -21.28 -2.64
CA VAL A 389 13.65 -20.24 -2.49
C VAL A 389 13.64 -19.32 -3.69
N LEU A 390 13.23 -18.07 -3.48
CA LEU A 390 13.54 -16.98 -4.38
C LEU A 390 14.96 -16.50 -4.04
N GLU A 391 15.83 -16.48 -5.03
CA GLU A 391 17.20 -15.98 -4.93
C GLU A 391 17.33 -14.64 -5.66
N LYS A 392 18.29 -13.80 -5.24
CA LYS A 392 18.62 -12.60 -6.02
C LYS A 392 19.13 -13.01 -7.40
N ALA A 393 18.47 -12.52 -8.43
CA ALA A 393 19.03 -12.49 -9.78
C ALA A 393 20.31 -11.64 -9.76
N GLY A 394 21.27 -11.95 -10.63
CA GLY A 394 22.44 -11.08 -10.82
C GLY A 394 22.03 -9.70 -11.31
N PRO A 395 22.89 -8.68 -11.18
CA PRO A 395 22.63 -7.38 -11.77
C PRO A 395 22.46 -7.54 -13.29
N ASN A 396 21.26 -7.25 -13.80
CA ASN A 396 21.03 -7.18 -15.24
C ASN A 396 21.83 -6.00 -15.79
N ALA A 397 22.95 -6.30 -16.46
CA ALA A 397 23.88 -5.32 -17.01
C ALA A 397 23.36 -4.71 -18.34
N GLY A 398 22.13 -4.24 -18.34
CA GLY A 398 21.56 -3.37 -19.38
C GLY A 398 21.29 -1.97 -18.82
N ASP A 399 21.09 -0.99 -19.71
CA ASP A 399 21.00 0.44 -19.37
C ASP A 399 19.67 0.86 -18.66
N CYS A 400 19.08 -0.03 -17.86
CA CYS A 400 17.87 0.24 -17.09
C CYS A 400 18.19 1.13 -15.88
N THR A 401 17.82 2.42 -15.97
CA THR A 401 18.08 3.44 -14.94
C THR A 401 17.44 3.16 -13.58
N TRP A 402 16.40 2.33 -13.54
CA TRP A 402 15.77 1.81 -12.32
C TRP A 402 15.03 0.51 -12.61
N MET A 403 15.02 -0.43 -11.66
CA MET A 403 14.21 -1.66 -11.72
C MET A 403 13.32 -1.79 -10.48
N HIS A 404 12.13 -2.37 -10.64
CA HIS A 404 11.22 -2.63 -9.52
C HIS A 404 11.78 -3.72 -8.59
N THR A 405 11.58 -3.57 -7.27
CA THR A 405 12.20 -4.44 -6.23
C THR A 405 11.95 -5.93 -6.44
N LYS A 406 10.79 -6.32 -6.99
CA LYS A 406 10.46 -7.72 -7.32
C LYS A 406 11.38 -8.33 -8.38
N SER A 407 11.85 -7.53 -9.35
CA SER A 407 12.61 -7.99 -10.52
C SER A 407 14.08 -8.31 -10.27
N PHE A 408 14.55 -8.05 -9.05
CA PHE A 408 15.83 -8.58 -8.57
C PHE A 408 15.72 -10.02 -8.06
N TYR A 409 14.57 -10.68 -8.16
CA TYR A 409 14.38 -12.05 -7.66
C TYR A 409 13.88 -13.01 -8.74
N ARG A 410 14.33 -14.26 -8.66
CA ARG A 410 13.84 -15.40 -9.45
C ARG A 410 13.69 -16.63 -8.54
N LEU A 411 12.82 -17.56 -8.90
CA LEU A 411 12.72 -18.84 -8.20
C LEU A 411 13.92 -19.72 -8.58
N CYS A 412 14.62 -20.32 -7.61
CA CYS A 412 15.80 -21.13 -7.91
C CYS A 412 15.42 -22.46 -8.61
N PRO A 413 16.30 -23.08 -9.42
CA PRO A 413 15.96 -24.27 -10.22
C PRO A 413 15.35 -25.43 -9.42
N ASN A 414 15.88 -25.71 -8.22
CA ASN A 414 15.36 -26.76 -7.34
C ASN A 414 13.92 -26.45 -6.86
N SER A 415 13.59 -25.17 -6.68
CA SER A 415 12.26 -24.72 -6.27
C SER A 415 11.28 -24.69 -7.44
N MET A 416 11.74 -24.38 -8.66
CA MET A 416 10.94 -24.54 -9.89
C MET A 416 10.53 -26.00 -10.09
N ALA A 417 11.45 -26.96 -9.89
CA ALA A 417 11.16 -28.39 -10.04
C ALA A 417 10.11 -28.92 -9.03
N VAL A 418 9.99 -28.30 -7.85
CA VAL A 418 8.92 -28.62 -6.87
C VAL A 418 7.58 -28.02 -7.27
N LEU A 419 7.58 -26.84 -7.89
CA LEU A 419 6.40 -26.04 -8.19
C LEU A 419 5.72 -26.47 -9.50
N LYS A 420 5.10 -27.67 -9.47
CA LYS A 420 4.35 -28.25 -10.60
C LYS A 420 3.38 -27.23 -11.20
N GLY A 421 3.57 -26.95 -12.50
CA GLY A 421 2.76 -26.02 -13.29
C GLY A 421 3.41 -24.65 -13.55
N CYS A 422 4.53 -24.29 -12.92
CA CYS A 422 5.34 -23.13 -13.36
C CYS A 422 6.09 -23.48 -14.65
N THR A 423 6.11 -22.56 -15.63
CA THR A 423 7.14 -22.54 -16.68
C THR A 423 8.35 -21.73 -16.20
N PRO A 424 9.55 -21.83 -16.82
CA PRO A 424 10.68 -20.99 -16.47
C PRO A 424 10.36 -19.49 -16.51
N ASP A 425 9.61 -19.06 -17.53
CA ASP A 425 9.23 -17.65 -17.75
C ASP A 425 8.26 -17.11 -16.70
N MET A 426 7.42 -17.97 -16.11
CA MET A 426 6.58 -17.61 -14.97
C MET A 426 7.40 -17.42 -13.70
N CYS A 427 8.56 -18.05 -13.57
CA CYS A 427 9.29 -18.14 -12.31
C CYS A 427 10.33 -17.01 -12.11
N ALA A 428 10.23 -15.92 -12.91
CA ALA A 428 10.94 -14.64 -12.76
C ALA A 428 10.17 -13.49 -13.47
N THR A 429 10.48 -12.22 -13.21
CA THR A 429 9.88 -11.07 -13.95
C THR A 429 10.77 -10.44 -15.02
N HIS A 430 11.98 -10.98 -15.29
CA HIS A 430 12.86 -10.42 -16.34
C HIS A 430 12.33 -10.63 -17.76
N SER A 431 11.29 -11.45 -17.92
CA SER A 431 10.57 -11.69 -19.18
C SER A 431 9.38 -10.73 -19.39
N LEU A 432 9.15 -9.79 -18.47
CA LEU A 432 8.13 -8.75 -18.61
C LEU A 432 8.74 -7.52 -19.33
N PRO A 433 8.05 -6.93 -20.32
CA PRO A 433 8.52 -5.76 -21.06
C PRO A 433 8.43 -4.44 -20.25
#